data_AF-A0A524H365-F1
#
_entry.id   AF-A0A524H365-F1
#
_cell.length_a   1.000
_cell.length_b   1.000
_cell.length_c   1.000
_cell.angle_alpha   90.00
_cell.angle_beta   90.00
_cell.angle_gamma   90.00
#
_symmetry.space_group_name_H-M   'P 1'
#
loop_
_entity.id
_entity.type
_entity.pdbx_description
1 polymer ?
#
loop_
_entity_poly.entity_id
_entity_poly.type
_entity_poly.pdbx_seq_one_letter_code
_entity_poly.pdbx_strand_id
1 'polypeptide(L)'
;MPAKGNIVLMGSGELTATMVEVHKDMIGRLGPAARAVFLDTPAGFQLNADQISAKAGEYFRDKVGHPMALASYKSKTHAALFGSEKAFIALKQADFVLIGPGSPTYAVRQWAGTPVTDILAQRVASGGCLVAASAAALTVGRFTLPVYEIYKVGEEPRWETGIDIMSRFGLNLAVIPHWNNAEGGTHDTRFCFMGEPRFRALETLLPDDVVILGLEEHTACIIDLARSEVRIRGIGSVVLRRAGLERVIKKNETVPLDVLRGQWFEPSQRPAGAVADRRPPAGAGDAGSFWKDVHALESRFQEGLDHHDPAHMSSAILELDRILWEASRDLESEEFIS
;
A
#
# COMPACT_ATOMS: atom_id res chain seq x y z
N MET A 1 5.79 27.46 -0.76
CA MET A 1 5.02 27.37 0.50
C MET A 1 5.29 26.00 1.12
N PRO A 2 5.35 25.85 2.46
CA PRO A 2 5.47 24.52 3.07
C PRO A 2 4.24 23.67 2.70
N ALA A 3 4.46 22.41 2.34
CA ALA A 3 3.38 21.48 2.02
C ALA A 3 2.59 21.15 3.29
N LYS A 4 1.25 21.11 3.18
CA LYS A 4 0.34 20.95 4.33
C LYS A 4 -0.56 19.72 4.26
N GLY A 5 -0.53 19.00 3.15
CA GLY A 5 -1.44 17.88 2.90
C GLY A 5 -0.94 16.56 3.43
N ASN A 6 -1.72 15.53 3.12
CA ASN A 6 -1.44 14.14 3.48
C ASN A 6 -1.26 13.28 2.22
N ILE A 7 -0.34 12.32 2.30
CA ILE A 7 -0.24 11.22 1.34
C ILE A 7 -0.47 9.92 2.11
N VAL A 8 -1.45 9.13 1.71
CA VAL A 8 -1.76 7.85 2.32
C VAL A 8 -1.48 6.75 1.30
N LEU A 9 -0.55 5.86 1.65
CA LEU A 9 -0.16 4.74 0.82
C LEU A 9 -0.64 3.45 1.48
N MET A 10 -1.41 2.65 0.76
CA MET A 10 -2.00 1.41 1.29
C MET A 10 -1.44 0.18 0.57
N GLY A 11 -1.09 -0.86 1.33
CA GLY A 11 -0.65 -2.13 0.77
C GLY A 11 -1.77 -2.86 0.03
N SER A 12 -2.98 -2.89 0.60
CA SER A 12 -4.19 -3.43 -0.02
C SER A 12 -5.43 -2.99 0.77
N GLY A 13 -6.62 -3.35 0.27
CA GLY A 13 -7.87 -3.24 1.04
C GLY A 13 -8.45 -1.83 1.10
N GLU A 14 -8.17 -0.99 0.12
CA GLU A 14 -8.56 0.42 0.09
C GLU A 14 -10.08 0.65 0.12
N LEU A 15 -10.88 -0.35 -0.26
CA LEU A 15 -12.34 -0.35 -0.17
C LEU A 15 -12.88 -1.46 0.76
N THR A 16 -12.10 -1.91 1.75
CA THR A 16 -12.54 -2.92 2.73
C THR A 16 -12.81 -2.29 4.10
N ALA A 17 -13.36 -3.09 5.03
CA ALA A 17 -13.68 -2.63 6.38
C ALA A 17 -12.46 -2.12 7.16
N THR A 18 -11.27 -2.68 6.90
CA THR A 18 -10.04 -2.33 7.62
C THR A 18 -9.55 -0.91 7.34
N MET A 19 -9.98 -0.29 6.24
CA MET A 19 -9.59 1.06 5.83
C MET A 19 -10.66 2.13 6.06
N VAL A 20 -11.87 1.78 6.50
CA VAL A 20 -12.97 2.73 6.71
C VAL A 20 -12.56 3.86 7.65
N GLU A 21 -11.96 3.52 8.79
CA GLU A 21 -11.57 4.52 9.79
C GLU A 21 -10.37 5.37 9.36
N VAL A 22 -9.54 4.87 8.45
CA VAL A 22 -8.46 5.67 7.83
C VAL A 22 -9.07 6.74 6.92
N HIS A 23 -10.02 6.37 6.06
CA HIS A 23 -10.72 7.31 5.19
C HIS A 23 -11.50 8.36 5.98
N LYS A 24 -12.22 7.95 7.02
CA LYS A 24 -12.95 8.87 7.91
C LYS A 24 -12.02 9.86 8.62
N ASP A 25 -10.89 9.42 9.17
CA ASP A 25 -9.90 10.33 9.79
C ASP A 25 -9.38 11.35 8.78
N MET A 26 -9.04 10.90 7.56
CA MET A 26 -8.50 11.79 6.54
C MET A 26 -9.53 12.81 6.03
N ILE A 27 -10.77 12.39 5.78
CA ILE A 27 -11.85 13.31 5.38
C ILE A 27 -12.21 14.25 6.52
N GLY A 28 -12.31 13.75 7.76
CA GLY A 28 -12.66 14.54 8.93
C GLY A 28 -11.73 15.74 9.15
N ARG A 29 -10.44 15.59 8.82
CA ARG A 29 -9.44 16.67 8.86
C ARG A 29 -9.67 17.76 7.82
N LEU A 30 -10.26 17.41 6.67
CA LEU A 30 -10.58 18.34 5.59
C LEU A 30 -11.92 19.05 5.83
N GLY A 31 -12.78 18.48 6.67
CA GLY A 31 -14.07 19.01 7.05
C GLY A 31 -15.24 18.43 6.23
N PRO A 32 -16.49 18.68 6.66
CA PRO A 32 -17.68 18.03 6.09
C PRO A 32 -17.98 18.47 4.65
N ALA A 33 -17.44 19.61 4.21
CA ALA A 33 -17.59 20.10 2.83
C ALA A 33 -16.50 19.59 1.87
N ALA A 34 -15.58 18.74 2.35
CA ALA A 34 -14.46 18.25 1.56
C ALA A 34 -14.94 17.54 0.29
N ARG A 35 -14.32 17.87 -0.85
CA ARG A 35 -14.65 17.25 -2.13
C ARG A 35 -13.82 15.99 -2.32
N ALA A 36 -14.44 14.82 -2.13
CA ALA A 36 -13.81 13.52 -2.38
C ALA A 36 -14.01 13.08 -3.83
N VAL A 37 -12.93 12.64 -4.47
CA VAL A 37 -12.90 12.23 -5.87
C VAL A 37 -12.19 10.89 -6.03
N PHE A 38 -12.77 10.01 -6.84
CA PHE A 38 -12.16 8.78 -7.31
C PHE A 38 -11.54 8.97 -8.69
N LEU A 39 -10.28 8.56 -8.87
CA LEU A 39 -9.60 8.55 -10.17
C LEU A 39 -9.50 7.12 -10.70
N ASP A 40 -10.21 6.83 -11.79
CA ASP A 40 -10.41 5.49 -12.34
C ASP A 40 -9.34 5.03 -13.35
N THR A 41 -8.34 5.87 -13.63
CA THR A 41 -7.34 5.60 -14.67
C THR A 41 -6.66 4.24 -14.56
N PRO A 42 -6.22 3.76 -13.38
CA PRO A 42 -5.48 2.50 -13.32
C PRO A 42 -6.29 1.29 -13.79
N ALA A 43 -7.61 1.30 -13.61
CA ALA A 43 -8.53 0.27 -14.11
C ALA A 43 -9.08 0.59 -15.52
N GLY A 44 -8.66 1.69 -16.15
CA GLY A 44 -9.26 2.19 -17.39
C GLY A 44 -9.19 1.24 -18.60
N PHE A 45 -8.33 0.22 -18.55
CA PHE A 45 -8.24 -0.85 -19.54
C PHE A 45 -9.26 -1.98 -19.33
N GLN A 46 -9.86 -2.08 -18.14
CA GLN A 46 -10.75 -3.19 -17.79
C GLN A 46 -12.16 -2.96 -18.32
N LEU A 47 -12.81 -4.02 -18.78
CA LEU A 47 -14.20 -3.97 -19.26
C LEU A 47 -15.20 -3.58 -18.16
N ASN A 48 -14.86 -3.79 -16.90
CA ASN A 48 -15.67 -3.46 -15.72
C ASN A 48 -15.21 -2.18 -15.01
N ALA A 49 -14.42 -1.30 -15.65
CA ALA A 49 -13.91 -0.07 -15.03
C ALA A 49 -15.01 0.82 -14.42
N ASP A 50 -16.17 0.92 -15.08
CA ASP A 50 -17.33 1.67 -14.56
C ASP A 50 -17.91 1.02 -13.29
N GLN A 51 -17.92 -0.31 -13.21
CA GLN A 51 -18.39 -1.02 -12.02
C GLN A 51 -17.43 -0.82 -10.84
N ILE A 52 -16.11 -0.83 -11.09
CA ILE A 52 -15.10 -0.53 -10.07
C ILE A 52 -15.32 0.88 -9.52
N SER A 53 -15.55 1.85 -10.41
CA SER A 53 -15.80 3.24 -10.04
C SER A 53 -17.10 3.41 -9.24
N ALA A 54 -18.17 2.73 -9.66
CA ALA A 54 -19.45 2.73 -8.93
C ALA A 54 -19.30 2.16 -7.52
N LYS A 55 -18.60 1.03 -7.36
CA LYS A 55 -18.32 0.40 -6.06
C LYS A 55 -17.56 1.34 -5.11
N ALA A 56 -16.62 2.14 -5.61
CA ALA A 56 -15.93 3.12 -4.79
C ALA A 56 -16.89 4.20 -4.25
N GLY A 57 -17.78 4.71 -5.11
CA GLY A 57 -18.82 5.66 -4.71
C GLY A 57 -19.81 5.09 -3.69
N GLU A 58 -20.23 3.83 -3.88
CA GLU A 58 -21.09 3.10 -2.94
C GLU A 58 -20.41 2.89 -1.59
N TYR A 59 -19.16 2.42 -1.59
CA TYR A 59 -18.38 2.24 -0.36
C TYR A 59 -18.23 3.54 0.43
N PHE A 60 -17.90 4.64 -0.24
CA PHE A 60 -17.74 5.93 0.43
C PHE A 60 -19.05 6.44 1.03
N ARG A 61 -20.16 6.31 0.29
CA ARG A 61 -21.49 6.67 0.79
C ARG A 61 -21.93 5.79 1.96
N ASP A 62 -21.81 4.47 1.83
CA ASP A 62 -22.46 3.51 2.73
C ASP A 62 -21.59 3.11 3.93
N LYS A 63 -20.26 3.18 3.81
CA LYS A 63 -19.31 2.76 4.85
C LYS A 63 -18.54 3.92 5.46
N VAL A 64 -18.03 4.82 4.62
CA VAL A 64 -17.28 6.00 5.10
C VAL A 64 -18.25 7.09 5.60
N GLY A 65 -19.43 7.19 4.98
CA GLY A 65 -20.43 8.22 5.31
C GLY A 65 -20.15 9.56 4.63
N HIS A 66 -19.44 9.56 3.50
CA HIS A 66 -19.10 10.78 2.75
C HIS A 66 -19.28 10.56 1.25
N PRO A 67 -19.90 11.48 0.50
CA PRO A 67 -20.07 11.30 -0.95
C PRO A 67 -18.74 11.37 -1.69
N MET A 68 -18.56 10.50 -2.69
CA MET A 68 -17.40 10.48 -3.57
C MET A 68 -17.83 10.65 -5.02
N ALA A 69 -17.27 11.66 -5.69
CA ALA A 69 -17.48 11.92 -7.11
C ALA A 69 -16.46 11.16 -7.96
N LEU A 70 -16.78 10.91 -9.23
CA LEU A 70 -15.86 10.29 -10.18
C LEU A 70 -15.15 11.36 -11.03
N ALA A 71 -13.82 11.33 -11.06
CA ALA A 71 -13.01 12.01 -12.08
C ALA A 71 -12.58 10.98 -13.12
N SER A 72 -13.48 10.70 -14.09
CA SER A 72 -13.23 9.64 -15.07
C SER A 72 -12.19 10.07 -16.10
N TYR A 73 -11.04 9.41 -16.10
CA TYR A 73 -9.96 9.59 -17.05
C TYR A 73 -9.29 8.24 -17.35
N LYS A 74 -10.01 7.36 -18.06
CA LYS A 74 -9.57 5.98 -18.29
C LYS A 74 -8.38 5.87 -19.24
N SER A 75 -8.31 6.71 -20.27
CA SER A 75 -7.26 6.62 -21.29
C SER A 75 -7.02 7.94 -21.98
N LYS A 76 -5.76 8.33 -22.18
CA LYS A 76 -5.39 9.54 -22.93
C LYS A 76 -5.71 9.46 -24.43
N THR A 77 -5.74 8.25 -25.00
CA THR A 77 -6.00 8.06 -26.44
C THR A 77 -7.49 7.98 -26.76
N HIS A 78 -8.29 7.45 -25.83
CA HIS A 78 -9.73 7.26 -26.03
C HIS A 78 -10.59 8.28 -25.27
N ALA A 79 -10.00 9.12 -24.42
CA ALA A 79 -10.75 10.17 -23.76
C ALA A 79 -11.08 11.29 -24.75
N ALA A 80 -12.37 11.60 -24.86
CA ALA A 80 -12.81 12.83 -25.51
C ALA A 80 -12.19 14.04 -24.79
N LEU A 81 -11.78 15.07 -25.55
CA LEU A 81 -11.17 16.29 -25.01
C LEU A 81 -12.00 16.88 -23.84
N PHE A 82 -13.30 17.02 -24.05
CA PHE A 82 -14.24 17.52 -23.05
C PHE A 82 -14.33 16.63 -21.80
N GLY A 83 -14.25 15.31 -21.97
CA GLY A 83 -14.23 14.37 -20.83
C GLY A 83 -12.96 14.52 -20.00
N SER A 84 -11.82 14.67 -20.67
CA SER A 84 -10.51 14.89 -20.03
C SER A 84 -10.50 16.20 -19.22
N GLU A 85 -11.00 17.30 -19.80
CA GLU A 85 -11.08 18.58 -19.11
C GLU A 85 -11.96 18.51 -17.86
N LYS A 86 -13.12 17.85 -17.93
CA LYS A 86 -13.99 17.63 -16.77
C LYS A 86 -13.27 16.87 -15.65
N ALA A 87 -12.54 15.81 -15.99
CA ALA A 87 -11.78 15.05 -15.01
C ALA A 87 -10.68 15.92 -14.37
N PHE A 88 -9.95 16.71 -15.16
CA PHE A 88 -8.91 17.60 -14.64
C PHE A 88 -9.49 18.71 -13.75
N ILE A 89 -10.65 19.26 -14.09
CA ILE A 89 -11.35 20.24 -13.24
C ILE A 89 -11.77 19.59 -11.92
N ALA A 90 -12.34 18.37 -11.97
CA ALA A 90 -12.73 17.64 -10.77
C ALA A 90 -11.52 17.39 -9.85
N LEU A 91 -10.39 16.95 -10.41
CA LEU A 91 -9.15 16.75 -9.65
C LEU A 91 -8.59 18.04 -9.06
N LYS A 92 -8.59 19.15 -9.82
CA LYS A 92 -8.12 20.47 -9.32
C LYS A 92 -8.96 20.98 -8.14
N GLN A 93 -10.23 20.63 -8.09
CA GLN A 93 -11.16 21.03 -7.05
C GLN A 93 -11.27 20.01 -5.90
N ALA A 94 -10.61 18.86 -5.99
CA ALA A 94 -10.72 17.78 -5.02
C ALA A 94 -9.87 18.04 -3.76
N ASP A 95 -10.46 17.92 -2.58
CA ASP A 95 -9.73 17.99 -1.31
C ASP A 95 -9.21 16.62 -0.89
N PHE A 96 -9.88 15.57 -1.33
CA PHE A 96 -9.51 14.17 -1.12
C PHE A 96 -9.52 13.44 -2.47
N VAL A 97 -8.43 12.80 -2.84
CA VAL A 97 -8.32 12.00 -4.06
C VAL A 97 -7.97 10.57 -3.70
N LEU A 98 -8.83 9.61 -4.05
CA LEU A 98 -8.51 8.19 -4.04
C LEU A 98 -8.22 7.73 -5.46
N ILE A 99 -7.02 7.22 -5.68
CA ILE A 99 -6.67 6.57 -6.95
C ILE A 99 -7.11 5.11 -6.89
N GLY A 100 -7.90 4.69 -7.88
CA GLY A 100 -8.46 3.34 -7.95
C GLY A 100 -7.43 2.24 -8.21
N PRO A 101 -7.84 0.97 -8.03
CA PRO A 101 -7.01 -0.19 -8.32
C PRO A 101 -6.81 -0.35 -9.84
N GLY A 102 -5.89 -1.23 -10.24
CA GLY A 102 -5.70 -1.59 -11.64
C GLY A 102 -4.25 -1.89 -11.99
N SER A 103 -3.73 -1.28 -13.06
CA SER A 103 -2.34 -1.50 -13.51
C SER A 103 -1.48 -0.25 -13.29
N PRO A 104 -0.30 -0.39 -12.65
CA PRO A 104 0.61 0.72 -12.41
C PRO A 104 1.19 1.29 -13.71
N THR A 105 1.69 0.43 -14.59
CA THR A 105 2.30 0.80 -15.88
C THR A 105 1.28 1.39 -16.84
N TYR A 106 0.04 0.88 -16.83
CA TYR A 106 -1.06 1.48 -17.57
C TYR A 106 -1.32 2.91 -17.08
N ALA A 107 -1.47 3.10 -15.77
CA ALA A 107 -1.76 4.41 -15.18
C ALA A 107 -0.67 5.44 -15.52
N VAL A 108 0.60 5.10 -15.27
CA VAL A 108 1.75 5.95 -15.63
C VAL A 108 1.72 6.34 -17.10
N ARG A 109 1.49 5.38 -18.01
CA ARG A 109 1.43 5.66 -19.45
C ARG A 109 0.27 6.59 -19.82
N GLN A 110 -0.89 6.45 -19.18
CA GLN A 110 -2.03 7.34 -19.43
C GLN A 110 -1.81 8.75 -18.87
N TRP A 111 -1.11 8.90 -17.75
CA TRP A 111 -0.83 10.21 -17.14
C TRP A 111 0.39 10.92 -17.74
N ALA A 112 1.31 10.18 -18.37
CA ALA A 112 2.48 10.75 -19.04
C ALA A 112 2.07 11.75 -20.13
N GLY A 113 2.58 12.98 -20.02
CA GLY A 113 2.27 14.10 -20.91
C GLY A 113 0.95 14.81 -20.60
N THR A 114 0.33 14.53 -19.45
CA THR A 114 -0.94 15.13 -19.01
C THR A 114 -0.72 15.92 -17.71
N PRO A 115 -1.62 16.84 -17.33
CA PRO A 115 -1.48 17.60 -16.09
C PRO A 115 -1.82 16.80 -14.82
N VAL A 116 -2.18 15.51 -14.91
CA VAL A 116 -2.67 14.73 -13.75
C VAL A 116 -1.67 14.73 -12.61
N THR A 117 -0.41 14.38 -12.87
CA THR A 117 0.66 14.34 -11.86
C THR A 117 0.82 15.68 -11.13
N ASP A 118 0.86 16.78 -11.89
CA ASP A 118 1.02 18.13 -11.34
C ASP A 118 -0.20 18.55 -10.53
N ILE A 119 -1.41 18.20 -10.98
CA ILE A 119 -2.65 18.45 -10.23
C ILE A 119 -2.62 17.72 -8.88
N LEU A 120 -2.26 16.44 -8.86
CA LEU A 120 -2.19 15.65 -7.64
C LEU A 120 -1.16 16.21 -6.65
N ALA A 121 0.05 16.52 -7.14
CA ALA A 121 1.08 17.15 -6.32
C ALA A 121 0.63 18.51 -5.76
N GLN A 122 0.00 19.35 -6.59
CA GLN A 122 -0.52 20.64 -6.16
C GLN A 122 -1.64 20.51 -5.12
N ARG A 123 -2.51 19.49 -5.25
CA ARG A 123 -3.55 19.23 -4.26
C ARG A 123 -2.96 18.90 -2.90
N VAL A 124 -1.97 18.02 -2.85
CA VAL A 124 -1.26 17.70 -1.60
C VAL A 124 -0.54 18.93 -1.04
N ALA A 125 0.19 19.68 -1.88
CA ALA A 125 0.87 20.90 -1.45
C ALA A 125 -0.08 21.95 -0.84
N SER A 126 -1.31 22.00 -1.35
CA SER A 126 -2.36 22.95 -0.92
C SER A 126 -3.17 22.48 0.30
N GLY A 127 -2.83 21.34 0.91
CA GLY A 127 -3.51 20.81 2.10
C GLY A 127 -4.50 19.68 1.85
N GLY A 128 -4.62 19.19 0.61
CA GLY A 128 -5.46 18.04 0.28
C GLY A 128 -4.86 16.70 0.73
N CYS A 129 -5.65 15.65 0.62
CA CYS A 129 -5.27 14.27 0.91
C CYS A 129 -5.23 13.45 -0.39
N LEU A 130 -4.09 12.83 -0.68
CA LEU A 130 -3.94 11.84 -1.75
C LEU A 130 -3.90 10.45 -1.14
N VAL A 131 -4.75 9.54 -1.60
CA VAL A 131 -4.75 8.13 -1.22
C VAL A 131 -4.45 7.28 -2.44
N ALA A 132 -3.39 6.47 -2.34
CA ALA A 132 -2.99 5.53 -3.38
C ALA A 132 -2.79 4.14 -2.75
N ALA A 133 -3.40 3.14 -3.35
CA ALA A 133 -3.39 1.77 -2.84
C ALA A 133 -3.01 0.77 -3.91
N SER A 134 -2.38 -0.34 -3.51
CA SER A 134 -2.03 -1.43 -4.43
C SER A 134 -1.34 -0.88 -5.70
N ALA A 135 -1.85 -1.17 -6.89
CA ALA A 135 -1.33 -0.68 -8.16
C ALA A 135 -1.12 0.84 -8.23
N ALA A 136 -1.96 1.65 -7.59
CA ALA A 136 -1.77 3.09 -7.57
C ALA A 136 -0.56 3.50 -6.70
N ALA A 137 -0.33 2.79 -5.59
CA ALA A 137 0.81 3.06 -4.69
C ALA A 137 2.14 2.84 -5.40
N LEU A 138 2.26 1.82 -6.27
CA LEU A 138 3.45 1.59 -7.10
C LEU A 138 3.85 2.81 -7.94
N THR A 139 2.88 3.62 -8.36
CA THR A 139 3.13 4.72 -9.30
C THR A 139 3.78 5.94 -8.67
N VAL A 140 3.53 6.22 -7.38
CA VAL A 140 3.78 7.56 -6.80
C VAL A 140 5.26 7.91 -6.68
N GLY A 141 6.11 6.89 -6.57
CA GLY A 141 7.56 7.01 -6.43
C GLY A 141 8.26 7.40 -7.73
N ARG A 142 9.59 7.52 -7.65
CA ARG A 142 10.45 7.76 -8.82
C ARG A 142 10.47 6.55 -9.76
N PHE A 143 10.35 5.36 -9.19
CA PHE A 143 10.32 4.09 -9.90
C PHE A 143 9.00 3.37 -9.61
N THR A 144 8.47 2.69 -10.63
CA THR A 144 7.28 1.85 -10.52
C THR A 144 7.59 0.43 -10.96
N LEU A 145 6.99 -0.55 -10.29
CA LEU A 145 7.14 -1.97 -10.63
C LEU A 145 6.14 -2.35 -11.74
N PRO A 146 6.61 -2.87 -12.89
CA PRO A 146 5.74 -3.45 -13.92
C PRO A 146 5.28 -4.86 -13.52
N VAL A 147 4.46 -4.92 -12.46
CA VAL A 147 4.09 -6.16 -11.77
C VAL A 147 3.46 -7.19 -12.70
N TYR A 148 2.56 -6.80 -13.59
CA TYR A 148 1.86 -7.74 -14.47
C TYR A 148 2.74 -8.22 -15.62
N GLU A 149 3.57 -7.34 -16.16
CA GLU A 149 4.55 -7.67 -17.18
C GLU A 149 5.56 -8.70 -16.65
N ILE A 150 6.08 -8.52 -15.43
CA ILE A 150 7.01 -9.48 -14.83
C ILE A 150 6.28 -10.75 -14.37
N TYR A 151 5.20 -10.63 -13.59
CA TYR A 151 4.57 -11.77 -12.93
C TYR A 151 3.68 -12.60 -13.86
N LYS A 152 2.92 -11.96 -14.75
CA LYS A 152 1.94 -12.64 -15.61
C LYS A 152 2.45 -12.90 -17.03
N VAL A 153 3.24 -11.98 -17.60
CA VAL A 153 3.78 -12.14 -18.96
C VAL A 153 5.12 -12.88 -18.93
N GLY A 154 5.91 -12.70 -17.87
CA GLY A 154 7.23 -13.33 -17.71
C GLY A 154 8.38 -12.49 -18.26
N GLU A 155 8.21 -11.15 -18.31
CA GLU A 155 9.32 -10.24 -18.65
C GLU A 155 10.41 -10.26 -17.58
N GLU A 156 11.64 -9.92 -17.99
CA GLU A 156 12.78 -9.79 -17.09
C GLU A 156 12.54 -8.69 -16.03
N PRO A 157 13.03 -8.87 -14.79
CA PRO A 157 12.88 -7.87 -13.73
C PRO A 157 13.51 -6.53 -14.12
N ARG A 158 12.70 -5.47 -14.10
CA ARG A 158 13.10 -4.11 -14.45
C ARG A 158 12.24 -3.09 -13.72
N TRP A 159 12.74 -1.86 -13.60
CA TRP A 159 11.97 -0.72 -13.13
C TRP A 159 11.49 0.14 -14.30
N GLU A 160 10.28 0.66 -14.17
CA GLU A 160 9.76 1.73 -15.02
C GLU A 160 9.83 3.07 -14.29
N THR A 161 9.75 4.17 -15.03
CA THR A 161 9.65 5.50 -14.43
C THR A 161 8.28 5.69 -13.80
N GLY A 162 8.22 6.03 -12.51
CA GLY A 162 6.96 6.37 -11.83
C GLY A 162 6.51 7.80 -12.14
N ILE A 163 5.39 8.24 -11.57
CA ILE A 163 4.94 9.63 -11.70
C ILE A 163 5.71 10.60 -10.80
N ASP A 164 6.50 10.09 -9.86
CA ASP A 164 7.44 10.85 -9.04
C ASP A 164 6.82 12.05 -8.30
N ILE A 165 5.63 11.84 -7.73
CA ILE A 165 4.99 12.82 -6.84
C ILE A 165 5.79 12.95 -5.55
N MET A 166 6.36 11.85 -5.06
CA MET A 166 7.08 11.83 -3.77
C MET A 166 8.29 12.78 -3.75
N SER A 167 8.99 12.93 -4.88
CA SER A 167 10.15 13.85 -4.97
C SER A 167 9.78 15.32 -4.76
N ARG A 168 8.54 15.71 -5.10
CA ARG A 168 8.03 17.07 -4.85
C ARG A 168 7.97 17.43 -3.36
N PHE A 169 8.03 16.42 -2.49
CA PHE A 169 8.04 16.55 -1.04
C PHE A 169 9.37 16.09 -0.41
N GLY A 170 10.42 15.97 -1.22
CA GLY A 170 11.77 15.60 -0.77
C GLY A 170 11.92 14.13 -0.37
N LEU A 171 11.11 13.25 -0.96
CA LEU A 171 11.13 11.81 -0.70
C LEU A 171 11.50 11.06 -2.00
N ASN A 172 12.66 10.40 -2.03
CA ASN A 172 13.11 9.59 -3.16
C ASN A 172 12.76 8.12 -2.91
N LEU A 173 11.56 7.71 -3.35
CA LEU A 173 10.98 6.41 -3.00
C LEU A 173 10.72 5.52 -4.22
N ALA A 174 10.81 4.21 -4.00
CA ALA A 174 10.09 3.18 -4.75
C ALA A 174 9.09 2.52 -3.78
N VAL A 175 7.81 2.52 -4.10
CA VAL A 175 6.76 2.01 -3.18
C VAL A 175 6.35 0.62 -3.63
N ILE A 176 6.26 -0.33 -2.70
CA ILE A 176 5.92 -1.74 -2.96
C ILE A 176 4.77 -2.16 -2.04
N PRO A 177 3.52 -2.15 -2.55
CA PRO A 177 2.37 -2.68 -1.83
C PRO A 177 2.45 -4.21 -1.76
N HIS A 178 1.49 -4.87 -1.10
CA HIS A 178 1.42 -6.33 -1.06
C HIS A 178 2.77 -6.95 -0.62
N TRP A 179 3.43 -6.33 0.36
CA TRP A 179 4.80 -6.66 0.77
C TRP A 179 4.91 -8.11 1.27
N ASN A 180 3.96 -8.52 2.09
CA ASN A 180 3.84 -9.85 2.67
C ASN A 180 2.82 -10.74 1.92
N ASN A 181 2.52 -10.42 0.66
CA ASN A 181 1.50 -11.15 -0.10
C ASN A 181 1.78 -12.65 -0.14
N ALA A 182 0.70 -13.42 0.08
CA ALA A 182 0.73 -14.87 0.25
C ALA A 182 -0.27 -15.59 -0.67
N GLU A 183 -0.89 -14.89 -1.63
CA GLU A 183 -1.86 -15.46 -2.57
C GLU A 183 -1.30 -16.62 -3.43
N GLY A 184 0.02 -16.77 -3.50
CA GLY A 184 0.67 -17.85 -4.23
C GLY A 184 0.40 -19.25 -3.68
N GLY A 185 0.09 -19.39 -2.39
CA GLY A 185 -0.06 -20.70 -1.73
C GLY A 185 1.25 -21.50 -1.74
N THR A 186 1.52 -22.22 -2.84
CA THR A 186 2.67 -23.11 -3.01
C THR A 186 3.95 -22.42 -3.51
N HIS A 187 3.91 -21.12 -3.81
CA HIS A 187 5.08 -20.37 -4.28
C HIS A 187 5.15 -18.97 -3.70
N ASP A 188 6.38 -18.44 -3.64
CA ASP A 188 6.66 -17.13 -3.07
C ASP A 188 6.07 -16.00 -3.93
N THR A 189 5.16 -15.25 -3.35
CA THR A 189 4.53 -14.08 -3.98
C THR A 189 4.69 -12.81 -3.14
N ARG A 190 5.62 -12.83 -2.18
CA ARG A 190 6.01 -11.64 -1.41
C ARG A 190 6.53 -10.54 -2.34
N PHE A 191 6.56 -9.32 -1.83
CA PHE A 191 7.06 -8.13 -2.52
C PHE A 191 6.28 -7.83 -3.81
N CYS A 192 4.94 -7.78 -3.70
CA CYS A 192 4.05 -7.53 -4.84
C CYS A 192 4.21 -8.57 -5.96
N PHE A 193 4.00 -9.86 -5.63
CA PHE A 193 4.07 -10.99 -6.57
C PHE A 193 5.45 -11.25 -7.22
N MET A 194 6.52 -10.62 -6.73
CA MET A 194 7.86 -10.87 -7.26
C MET A 194 8.49 -12.15 -6.70
N GLY A 195 8.16 -12.48 -5.45
CA GLY A 195 8.94 -13.42 -4.67
C GLY A 195 10.34 -12.88 -4.39
N GLU A 196 11.01 -13.43 -3.39
CA GLU A 196 12.32 -12.94 -2.95
C GLU A 196 13.38 -12.94 -4.06
N PRO A 197 13.54 -14.00 -4.89
CA PRO A 197 14.61 -14.03 -5.89
C PRO A 197 14.52 -12.88 -6.91
N ARG A 198 13.34 -12.63 -7.47
CA ARG A 198 13.15 -11.53 -8.44
C ARG A 198 13.23 -10.17 -7.76
N PHE A 199 12.70 -10.06 -6.54
CA PHE A 199 12.76 -8.81 -5.80
C PHE A 199 14.18 -8.40 -5.47
N ARG A 200 15.04 -9.34 -5.02
CA ARG A 200 16.47 -9.09 -4.80
C ARG A 200 17.17 -8.59 -6.06
N ALA A 201 16.86 -9.17 -7.23
CA ALA A 201 17.38 -8.69 -8.50
C ALA A 201 16.88 -7.27 -8.83
N LEU A 202 15.63 -6.93 -8.53
CA LEU A 202 15.11 -5.57 -8.68
C LEU A 202 15.81 -4.58 -7.74
N GLU A 203 16.09 -4.95 -6.50
CA GLU A 203 16.77 -4.08 -5.53
C GLU A 203 18.14 -3.60 -6.03
N THR A 204 18.90 -4.46 -6.73
CA THR A 204 20.24 -4.10 -7.25
C THR A 204 20.20 -3.15 -8.45
N LEU A 205 19.04 -3.00 -9.09
CA LEU A 205 18.84 -2.10 -10.22
C LEU A 205 18.47 -0.67 -9.78
N LEU A 206 18.15 -0.46 -8.51
CA LEU A 206 17.85 0.86 -7.98
C LEU A 206 19.12 1.63 -7.61
N PRO A 207 19.15 2.95 -7.82
CA PRO A 207 20.18 3.80 -7.25
C PRO A 207 20.23 3.72 -5.71
N ASP A 208 21.45 3.82 -5.15
CA ASP A 208 21.71 3.72 -3.70
C ASP A 208 20.98 4.77 -2.84
N ASP A 209 20.48 5.85 -3.44
CA ASP A 209 19.76 6.92 -2.76
C ASP A 209 18.24 6.72 -2.71
N VAL A 210 17.71 5.70 -3.40
CA VAL A 210 16.29 5.35 -3.38
C VAL A 210 15.96 4.52 -2.14
N VAL A 211 14.89 4.89 -1.45
CA VAL A 211 14.31 4.08 -0.37
C VAL A 211 13.15 3.27 -0.92
N ILE A 212 13.18 1.96 -0.70
CA ILE A 212 12.05 1.07 -0.91
C ILE A 212 11.12 1.17 0.29
N LEU A 213 9.86 1.52 0.03
CA LEU A 213 8.77 1.56 1.00
C LEU A 213 7.86 0.35 0.76
N GLY A 214 8.08 -0.72 1.52
CA GLY A 214 7.23 -1.90 1.57
C GLY A 214 5.99 -1.69 2.44
N LEU A 215 4.81 -1.96 1.90
CA LEU A 215 3.53 -1.87 2.60
C LEU A 215 2.91 -3.26 2.67
N GLU A 216 2.75 -3.79 3.88
CA GLU A 216 2.01 -5.03 4.08
C GLU A 216 0.53 -4.85 3.73
N GLU A 217 -0.14 -5.96 3.42
CA GLU A 217 -1.56 -5.97 3.12
C GLU A 217 -2.38 -5.40 4.28
N HIS A 218 -3.51 -4.77 3.95
CA HIS A 218 -4.40 -4.11 4.90
C HIS A 218 -3.66 -3.15 5.87
N THR A 219 -2.62 -2.48 5.37
CA THR A 219 -1.81 -1.49 6.11
C THR A 219 -1.78 -0.18 5.35
N ALA A 220 -1.91 0.93 6.08
CA ALA A 220 -1.84 2.28 5.56
C ALA A 220 -0.66 3.05 6.20
N CYS A 221 0.22 3.57 5.35
CA CYS A 221 1.26 4.52 5.71
C CYS A 221 0.74 5.94 5.47
N ILE A 222 0.48 6.69 6.53
CA ILE A 222 -0.03 8.06 6.47
C ILE A 222 1.14 9.02 6.64
N ILE A 223 1.48 9.76 5.59
CA ILE A 223 2.51 10.79 5.55
C ILE A 223 1.83 12.15 5.76
N ASP A 224 2.01 12.74 6.94
CA ASP A 224 1.48 14.07 7.28
C ASP A 224 2.59 15.11 7.10
N LEU A 225 2.52 15.87 6.01
CA LEU A 225 3.57 16.83 5.63
C LEU A 225 3.58 18.07 6.53
N ALA A 226 2.41 18.47 7.04
CA ALA A 226 2.29 19.63 7.91
C ALA A 226 2.98 19.37 9.26
N ARG A 227 2.80 18.17 9.80
CA ARG A 227 3.39 17.74 11.08
C ARG A 227 4.75 17.08 10.93
N SER A 228 5.20 16.82 9.70
CA SER A 228 6.45 16.10 9.40
C SER A 228 6.53 14.76 10.12
N GLU A 229 5.45 13.98 10.07
CA GLU A 229 5.31 12.68 10.72
C GLU A 229 4.76 11.60 9.77
N VAL A 230 5.07 10.35 10.07
CA VAL A 230 4.55 9.16 9.40
C VAL A 230 3.85 8.30 10.44
N ARG A 231 2.61 7.88 10.14
CA ARG A 231 1.77 7.09 11.05
C ARG A 231 1.30 5.82 10.36
N ILE A 232 1.45 4.68 11.02
CA ILE A 232 1.03 3.39 10.48
C ILE A 232 -0.33 3.01 11.05
N ARG A 233 -1.28 2.68 10.18
CA ARG A 233 -2.63 2.20 10.53
C ARG A 233 -2.95 0.92 9.78
N GLY A 234 -4.00 0.22 10.19
CA GLY A 234 -4.36 -1.09 9.65
C GLY A 234 -3.90 -2.21 10.57
N ILE A 235 -3.56 -3.37 9.99
CA ILE A 235 -3.22 -4.58 10.76
C ILE A 235 -1.73 -4.94 10.72
N GLY A 236 -1.02 -4.58 9.64
CA GLY A 236 0.38 -4.94 9.44
C GLY A 236 1.34 -3.77 9.70
N SER A 237 2.51 -3.92 9.09
CA SER A 237 3.68 -3.05 9.25
C SER A 237 4.11 -2.43 7.93
N VAL A 238 5.00 -1.45 8.04
CA VAL A 238 5.69 -0.85 6.92
C VAL A 238 7.16 -1.16 7.02
N VAL A 239 7.75 -1.59 5.91
CA VAL A 239 9.15 -1.98 5.81
C VAL A 239 9.89 -0.96 4.95
N LEU A 240 11.03 -0.49 5.44
CA LEU A 240 11.88 0.46 4.76
C LEU A 240 13.20 -0.19 4.44
N ARG A 241 13.56 -0.23 3.16
CA ARG A 241 14.79 -0.87 2.70
C ARG A 241 15.60 0.04 1.80
N ARG A 242 16.90 0.04 2.00
CA ARG A 242 17.87 0.76 1.15
C ARG A 242 19.26 0.20 1.40
N ALA A 243 19.98 -0.09 0.31
CA ALA A 243 21.33 -0.66 0.33
C ALA A 243 21.46 -1.90 1.25
N GLY A 244 20.47 -2.81 1.22
CA GLY A 244 20.47 -4.05 2.00
C GLY A 244 20.12 -3.92 3.48
N LEU A 245 19.94 -2.69 3.99
CA LEU A 245 19.49 -2.45 5.36
C LEU A 245 17.96 -2.35 5.40
N GLU A 246 17.39 -2.79 6.52
CA GLU A 246 15.95 -2.85 6.73
C GLU A 246 15.55 -2.19 8.04
N ARG A 247 14.45 -1.45 8.02
CA ARG A 247 13.77 -0.93 9.21
C ARG A 247 12.28 -1.20 9.11
N VAL A 248 11.71 -1.78 10.16
CA VAL A 248 10.26 -2.02 10.27
C VAL A 248 9.63 -0.93 11.15
N ILE A 249 8.49 -0.41 10.72
CA ILE A 249 7.62 0.46 11.52
C ILE A 249 6.31 -0.28 11.73
N LYS A 250 5.96 -0.59 12.98
CA LYS A 250 4.79 -1.42 13.28
C LYS A 250 3.51 -0.60 13.28
N LYS A 251 2.38 -1.32 13.27
CA LYS A 251 1.05 -0.77 13.48
C LYS A 251 1.00 0.23 14.64
N ASN A 252 0.29 1.34 14.42
CA ASN A 252 0.06 2.43 15.37
C ASN A 252 1.32 3.22 15.77
N GLU A 253 2.50 2.88 15.26
CA GLU A 253 3.69 3.70 15.48
C GLU A 253 3.57 5.03 14.71
N THR A 254 4.13 6.07 15.32
CA THR A 254 4.32 7.40 14.74
C THR A 254 5.81 7.72 14.77
N VAL A 255 6.38 8.04 13.62
CA VAL A 255 7.82 8.34 13.47
C VAL A 255 8.02 9.64 12.70
N PRO A 256 9.16 10.34 12.85
CA PRO A 256 9.46 11.53 12.06
C PRO A 256 9.49 11.25 10.56
N LEU A 257 9.06 12.19 9.73
CA LEU A 257 9.10 12.07 8.26
C LEU A 257 10.51 11.83 7.72
N ASP A 258 11.54 12.35 8.40
CA ASP A 258 12.95 12.17 8.04
C ASP A 258 13.38 10.71 7.92
N VAL A 259 12.66 9.80 8.57
CA VAL A 259 12.89 8.38 8.34
C VAL A 259 12.82 8.12 6.84
N LEU A 260 11.72 8.45 6.14
CA LEU A 260 11.53 8.14 4.71
C LEU A 260 12.58 8.76 3.77
N ARG A 261 13.44 9.66 4.26
CA ARG A 261 14.60 10.20 3.55
C ARG A 261 15.85 9.30 3.66
N GLY A 262 15.71 8.15 4.32
CA GLY A 262 16.80 7.25 4.66
C GLY A 262 17.58 7.68 5.89
N GLN A 263 17.09 8.56 6.76
CA GLN A 263 17.85 8.99 7.96
C GLN A 263 17.73 7.99 9.12
N TRP A 264 17.95 6.71 8.85
CA TRP A 264 18.13 5.65 9.86
C TRP A 264 19.46 4.91 9.67
N PHE A 265 20.39 5.51 8.93
CA PHE A 265 21.76 5.04 8.79
C PHE A 265 22.64 5.67 9.85
N GLU A 266 23.21 4.85 10.73
CA GLU A 266 24.52 5.14 11.31
C GLU A 266 25.58 4.65 10.29
N PRO A 267 26.47 5.52 9.76
CA PRO A 267 27.46 5.13 8.73
C PRO A 267 28.42 4.01 9.15
N SER A 268 28.48 3.69 10.45
CA SER A 268 29.32 2.65 11.05
C SER A 268 28.71 1.24 10.97
N GLN A 269 27.48 1.08 10.48
CA GLN A 269 26.77 -0.20 10.43
C GLN A 269 26.63 -0.79 9.02
N ARG A 270 27.56 -0.49 8.10
CA ARG A 270 27.72 -1.36 6.91
C ARG A 270 28.10 -2.75 7.42
N PRO A 271 27.33 -3.81 7.18
CA PRO A 271 27.86 -5.16 7.32
C PRO A 271 28.92 -5.31 6.23
N ALA A 272 30.18 -5.42 6.62
CA ALA A 272 31.16 -6.08 5.77
C ALA A 272 30.59 -7.47 5.46
N GLY A 273 30.62 -7.85 4.17
CA GLY A 273 29.97 -9.05 3.68
C GLY A 273 30.17 -10.27 4.58
N ALA A 274 29.06 -10.76 5.13
CA ALA A 274 28.79 -12.12 5.56
C ALA A 274 27.40 -12.10 6.20
N VAL A 275 26.38 -12.52 5.46
CA VAL A 275 25.17 -13.01 6.12
C VAL A 275 25.58 -14.35 6.72
N ALA A 276 26.01 -14.32 7.97
CA ALA A 276 26.03 -15.51 8.79
C ALA A 276 24.58 -15.98 8.88
N ASP A 277 24.36 -17.18 8.35
CA ASP A 277 23.13 -17.95 8.41
C ASP A 277 22.72 -18.08 9.89
N ARG A 278 21.91 -17.15 10.39
CA ARG A 278 21.27 -17.24 11.69
C ARG A 278 19.97 -17.99 11.50
N ARG A 279 20.10 -19.32 11.38
CA ARG A 279 19.04 -20.26 11.69
C ARG A 279 18.52 -19.91 13.10
N PRO A 280 17.21 -19.62 13.30
CA PRO A 280 16.65 -19.60 14.64
C PRO A 280 16.95 -20.95 15.29
N PRO A 281 17.24 -21.03 16.60
CA PRO A 281 17.23 -22.32 17.27
C PRO A 281 15.87 -22.95 17.02
N ALA A 282 15.85 -24.19 16.54
CA ALA A 282 14.65 -24.99 16.44
C ALA A 282 14.04 -25.14 17.83
N GLY A 283 13.14 -24.22 18.17
CA GLY A 283 12.21 -24.39 19.27
C GLY A 283 11.14 -25.33 18.74
N ALA A 284 11.11 -26.57 19.25
CA ALA A 284 9.96 -27.42 19.08
C ALA A 284 8.73 -26.64 19.62
N GLY A 285 7.93 -26.11 18.71
CA GLY A 285 6.62 -25.55 19.03
C GLY A 285 5.77 -26.67 19.59
N ASP A 286 5.53 -26.65 20.90
CA ASP A 286 4.61 -27.56 21.54
C ASP A 286 3.23 -27.37 20.89
N ALA A 287 2.68 -28.42 20.29
CA ALA A 287 1.33 -28.42 19.73
C ALA A 287 0.28 -27.94 20.76
N GLY A 288 0.59 -28.01 22.06
CA GLY A 288 -0.21 -27.44 23.13
C GLY A 288 -0.34 -25.90 23.11
N SER A 289 0.64 -25.15 22.59
CA SER A 289 0.55 -23.67 22.49
C SER A 289 -0.36 -23.23 21.35
N PHE A 290 -0.29 -23.89 20.20
CA PHE A 290 -1.10 -23.58 19.03
C PHE A 290 -2.59 -23.70 19.31
N TRP A 291 -3.03 -24.84 19.87
CA TRP A 291 -4.45 -25.05 20.18
C TRP A 291 -4.96 -24.09 21.25
N LYS A 292 -4.10 -23.68 22.19
CA LYS A 292 -4.46 -22.67 23.18
C LYS A 292 -4.76 -21.32 22.53
N ASP A 293 -3.96 -20.91 21.55
CA ASP A 293 -4.17 -19.65 20.83
C ASP A 293 -5.40 -19.71 19.92
N VAL A 294 -5.65 -20.85 19.25
CA VAL A 294 -6.88 -21.08 18.47
C VAL A 294 -8.13 -20.99 19.35
N HIS A 295 -8.15 -21.64 20.53
CA HIS A 295 -9.29 -21.56 21.44
C HIS A 295 -9.49 -20.16 22.06
N ALA A 296 -8.41 -19.40 22.26
CA ALA A 296 -8.51 -18.01 22.69
C ALA A 296 -9.16 -17.13 21.60
N LEU A 297 -8.83 -17.38 20.33
CA LEU A 297 -9.44 -16.68 19.19
C LEU A 297 -10.89 -17.07 18.96
N GLU A 298 -11.23 -18.35 19.12
CA GLU A 298 -12.61 -18.84 19.13
C GLU A 298 -13.44 -18.15 20.21
N SER A 299 -12.91 -18.05 21.44
CA SER A 299 -13.58 -17.34 22.54
C SER A 299 -13.80 -15.86 22.22
N ARG A 300 -12.79 -15.18 21.66
CA ARG A 300 -12.90 -13.77 21.22
C ARG A 300 -13.91 -13.56 20.09
N PHE A 301 -13.99 -14.52 19.17
CA PHE A 301 -14.99 -14.49 18.10
C PHE A 301 -16.41 -14.65 18.68
N GLN A 302 -16.59 -15.57 19.63
CA GLN A 302 -17.86 -15.78 20.31
C GLN A 302 -18.29 -14.57 21.15
N GLU A 303 -17.36 -13.92 21.85
CA GLU A 303 -17.63 -12.64 22.54
C GLU A 303 -18.08 -11.55 21.54
N GLY A 304 -17.44 -11.48 20.36
CA GLY A 304 -17.86 -10.57 19.29
C GLY A 304 -19.26 -10.88 18.75
N LEU A 305 -19.65 -12.17 18.69
CA LEU A 305 -21.00 -12.60 18.32
C LEU A 305 -22.03 -12.18 19.37
N ASP A 306 -21.75 -12.44 20.65
CA ASP A 306 -22.65 -12.17 21.78
C ASP A 306 -22.87 -10.67 21.98
N HIS A 307 -21.87 -9.86 21.67
CA HIS A 307 -21.94 -8.39 21.75
C HIS A 307 -22.32 -7.70 20.43
N HIS A 308 -22.58 -8.45 19.36
CA HIS A 308 -22.85 -7.93 18.02
C HIS A 308 -21.77 -6.93 17.52
N ASP A 309 -20.49 -7.20 17.79
CA ASP A 309 -19.36 -6.38 17.35
C ASP A 309 -18.65 -7.00 16.12
N PRO A 310 -19.00 -6.57 14.89
CA PRO A 310 -18.42 -7.11 13.67
C PRO A 310 -16.93 -6.78 13.49
N ALA A 311 -16.41 -5.74 14.14
CA ALA A 311 -15.00 -5.40 14.09
C ALA A 311 -14.18 -6.37 14.96
N HIS A 312 -14.72 -6.74 16.13
CA HIS A 312 -14.11 -7.74 17.01
C HIS A 312 -14.08 -9.13 16.37
N MET A 313 -15.20 -9.54 15.77
CA MET A 313 -15.31 -10.80 15.02
C MET A 313 -14.32 -10.87 13.86
N SER A 314 -14.25 -9.80 13.06
CA SER A 314 -13.34 -9.74 11.91
C SER A 314 -11.87 -9.77 12.35
N SER A 315 -11.53 -9.10 13.45
CA SER A 315 -10.18 -9.15 14.02
C SER A 315 -9.79 -10.55 14.50
N ALA A 316 -10.72 -11.31 15.07
CA ALA A 316 -10.44 -12.68 15.54
C ALA A 316 -10.22 -13.65 14.36
N ILE A 317 -11.01 -13.52 13.29
CA ILE A 317 -10.84 -14.35 12.07
C ILE A 317 -9.51 -14.06 11.39
N LEU A 318 -9.14 -12.79 11.22
CA LEU A 318 -7.87 -12.42 10.58
C LEU A 318 -6.65 -12.85 11.39
N GLU A 319 -6.76 -12.82 12.72
CA GLU A 319 -5.70 -13.30 13.61
C GLU A 319 -5.59 -14.83 13.59
N LEU A 320 -6.71 -15.55 13.46
CA LEU A 320 -6.74 -17.01 13.29
C LEU A 320 -6.05 -17.41 11.97
N ASP A 321 -6.32 -16.67 10.90
CA ASP A 321 -5.68 -16.86 9.60
C ASP A 321 -4.15 -16.68 9.72
N ARG A 322 -3.69 -15.65 10.45
CA ARG A 322 -2.26 -15.45 10.74
C ARG A 322 -1.62 -16.63 11.48
N ILE A 323 -2.26 -17.14 12.55
CA ILE A 323 -1.72 -18.23 13.38
C ILE A 323 -1.69 -19.57 12.62
N LEU A 324 -2.76 -19.87 11.86
CA LEU A 324 -2.78 -21.04 10.97
C LEU A 324 -1.63 -20.99 9.97
N TRP A 325 -1.29 -19.79 9.50
CA TRP A 325 -0.21 -19.59 8.54
C TRP A 325 1.18 -19.69 9.16
N GLU A 326 1.40 -19.19 10.38
CA GLU A 326 2.65 -19.39 11.13
C GLU A 326 2.89 -20.88 11.44
N ALA A 327 1.86 -21.60 11.88
CA ALA A 327 1.95 -23.04 12.12
C ALA A 327 2.21 -23.85 10.85
N SER A 328 1.67 -23.42 9.69
CA SER A 328 1.95 -24.05 8.40
C SER A 328 3.42 -23.95 8.01
N ARG A 329 4.11 -22.86 8.37
CA ARG A 329 5.54 -22.68 8.08
C ARG A 329 6.43 -23.58 8.95
N ASP A 330 6.03 -23.87 10.18
CA ASP A 330 6.78 -24.77 11.07
C ASP A 330 6.73 -26.23 10.58
N LEU A 331 5.63 -26.62 9.93
CA LEU A 331 5.44 -27.94 9.31
C LEU A 331 6.13 -28.09 7.93
N GLU A 332 6.56 -27.00 7.31
CA GLU A 332 7.26 -27.00 6.01
C GLU A 332 8.79 -26.89 6.15
N SER A 333 9.34 -27.01 7.36
CA SER A 333 10.79 -27.15 7.51
C SER A 333 11.26 -28.48 6.91
N GLU A 334 12.15 -28.41 5.91
CA GLU A 334 12.75 -29.56 5.19
C GLU A 334 13.47 -30.59 6.10
N GLU A 335 13.48 -30.41 7.42
CA GLU A 335 14.04 -31.35 8.39
C GLU A 335 13.04 -32.41 8.90
N PHE A 336 11.76 -32.37 8.53
CA PHE A 336 10.75 -33.34 9.02
C PHE A 336 10.10 -34.24 7.97
N ILE A 337 10.63 -34.30 6.75
CA ILE A 337 10.27 -35.33 5.78
C ILE A 337 11.47 -36.27 5.60
N SER A 338 11.41 -37.38 6.33
CA SER A 338 12.27 -38.57 6.11
C SER A 338 11.78 -39.37 4.92
#